data_AF-A0A954L5Y3-F1
#
_entry.id   AF-A0A954L5Y3-F1
#
_cell.length_a   1.000
_cell.length_b   1.000
_cell.length_c   1.000
_cell.angle_alpha   90.00
_cell.angle_beta   90.00
_cell.angle_gamma   90.00
#
_symmetry.space_group_name_H-M   'P 1'
#
loop_
_entity.id
_entity.type
_entity.pdbx_description
1 polymer ?
#
loop_
_entity_poly.entity_id
_entity_poly.type
_entity_poly.pdbx_seq_one_letter_code
_entity_poly.pdbx_strand_id
1 'polypeptide(L)'
;MTMTHYVRPSGRRFEWRLVMFAIASSCFCGCSDSPGAPHPVDAELAKQTLHDVLESWKSGSTIDSWRTHDPEVVVQEFAWSDGIQLNGYEVLETKPVDSNLHCEVRLSITSKDGQKKEHTVTYLVGTSPTITVFRQIMR
;
A
#
# COMPACT_ATOMS: atom_id res chain seq x y z
N MET A 1 -80.99 1.97 -23.01
CA MET A 1 -80.81 1.27 -24.29
C MET A 1 -80.00 2.18 -25.19
N THR A 2 -78.86 1.68 -25.63
CA THR A 2 -77.65 2.39 -26.02
C THR A 2 -77.73 2.91 -27.46
N MET A 3 -77.42 4.19 -27.71
CA MET A 3 -77.10 4.69 -29.05
C MET A 3 -75.89 5.64 -28.99
N THR A 4 -74.76 5.00 -29.24
CA THR A 4 -73.51 5.45 -29.89
C THR A 4 -73.49 6.84 -30.51
N HIS A 5 -72.79 7.78 -29.87
CA HIS A 5 -72.22 8.95 -30.53
C HIS A 5 -70.84 8.59 -31.11
N TYR A 6 -70.75 8.56 -32.43
CA TYR A 6 -69.53 8.31 -33.19
C TYR A 6 -68.76 9.63 -33.36
N VAL A 7 -67.71 9.83 -32.55
CA VAL A 7 -66.78 10.96 -32.69
C VAL A 7 -65.60 10.49 -33.55
N ARG A 8 -65.40 11.14 -34.70
CA ARG A 8 -64.24 10.97 -35.59
C ARG A 8 -63.00 11.63 -34.97
N PRO A 9 -61.88 10.93 -34.77
CA PRO A 9 -60.59 11.59 -34.60
C PRO A 9 -59.95 11.84 -35.96
N SER A 10 -59.72 13.12 -36.22
CA SER A 10 -58.95 13.69 -37.32
C SER A 10 -57.55 13.08 -37.42
N GLY A 11 -57.17 12.67 -38.62
CA GLY A 11 -55.80 12.28 -38.94
C GLY A 11 -54.83 13.44 -38.71
N ARG A 12 -53.79 13.18 -37.92
CA ARG A 12 -52.55 13.94 -37.92
C ARG A 12 -51.41 12.97 -38.21
N ARG A 13 -51.10 12.85 -39.51
CA ARG A 13 -49.78 12.41 -39.97
C ARG A 13 -48.84 13.58 -39.75
N PHE A 14 -48.01 13.55 -38.71
CA PHE A 14 -46.86 14.44 -38.65
C PHE A 14 -45.80 13.90 -37.68
N GLU A 15 -44.73 13.38 -38.28
CA GLU A 15 -43.35 13.47 -37.81
C GLU A 15 -42.96 12.72 -36.52
N TRP A 16 -42.93 11.39 -36.64
CA TRP A 16 -42.25 10.43 -35.76
C TRP A 16 -40.70 10.50 -35.91
N ARG A 17 -40.10 11.70 -35.80
CA ARG A 17 -38.66 11.90 -36.07
C ARG A 17 -37.86 12.73 -35.07
N LEU A 18 -38.43 13.13 -33.94
CA LEU A 18 -37.69 13.95 -32.96
C LEU A 18 -37.79 13.43 -31.52
N VAL A 19 -37.66 12.10 -31.34
CA VAL A 19 -37.54 11.48 -30.00
C VAL A 19 -36.10 11.02 -29.71
N MET A 20 -35.15 11.14 -30.64
CA MET A 20 -33.81 10.55 -30.53
C MET A 20 -32.67 11.55 -30.79
N PHE A 21 -32.70 12.75 -30.21
CA PHE A 21 -31.56 13.69 -30.35
C PHE A 21 -31.28 14.59 -29.12
N ALA A 22 -31.88 14.30 -27.96
CA ALA A 22 -31.70 15.11 -26.74
C ALA A 22 -31.10 14.34 -25.55
N ILE A 23 -30.56 13.13 -25.76
CA ILE A 23 -29.85 12.31 -24.75
C ILE A 23 -28.46 11.95 -25.28
N ALA A 24 -27.72 12.94 -25.79
CA ALA A 24 -26.39 12.72 -26.38
C ALA A 24 -25.38 13.85 -26.02
N SER A 25 -25.59 14.56 -24.91
CA SER A 25 -24.67 15.64 -24.48
C SER A 25 -24.63 15.80 -22.97
N SER A 26 -24.28 14.74 -22.24
CA SER A 26 -23.99 14.84 -20.79
C SER A 26 -22.88 13.88 -20.29
N CYS A 27 -21.96 13.45 -21.15
CA CYS A 27 -20.80 12.60 -20.74
C CYS A 27 -19.47 13.37 -20.80
N PHE A 28 -19.39 14.56 -20.20
CA PHE A 28 -18.14 15.31 -20.00
C PHE A 28 -17.93 15.70 -18.54
N CYS A 29 -18.16 14.76 -17.61
CA CYS A 29 -17.69 14.89 -16.23
C CYS A 29 -16.84 13.68 -15.90
N GLY A 30 -15.56 13.93 -15.60
CA GLY A 30 -14.62 12.92 -15.14
C GLY A 30 -13.58 12.51 -16.17
N CYS A 31 -12.77 13.45 -16.67
CA CYS A 31 -11.35 13.11 -16.80
C CYS A 31 -10.88 12.81 -15.39
N SER A 32 -10.97 11.54 -15.02
CA SER A 32 -10.39 10.98 -13.81
C SER A 32 -8.91 11.34 -13.83
N ASP A 33 -8.48 12.14 -12.85
CA ASP A 33 -7.09 12.07 -12.38
C ASP A 33 -6.78 10.57 -12.24
N SER A 34 -5.93 10.06 -13.13
CA SER A 34 -5.44 8.69 -13.01
C SER A 34 -4.85 8.56 -11.60
N PRO A 35 -5.28 7.58 -10.79
CA PRO A 35 -4.74 7.41 -9.45
C PRO A 35 -3.22 7.36 -9.58
N GLY A 36 -2.57 8.31 -8.92
CA GLY A 36 -1.18 8.68 -9.13
C GLY A 36 -0.27 7.46 -9.16
N ALA A 37 0.67 7.46 -10.10
CA ALA A 37 1.70 6.44 -10.16
C ALA A 37 2.33 6.25 -8.77
N PRO A 38 2.63 5.02 -8.35
CA PRO A 38 3.25 4.75 -7.06
C PRO A 38 4.46 5.66 -6.87
N HIS A 39 4.51 6.38 -5.75
CA HIS A 39 5.67 7.20 -5.45
C HIS A 39 6.89 6.26 -5.34
N PRO A 40 7.96 6.49 -6.11
CA PRO A 40 9.16 5.67 -6.03
C PRO A 40 9.74 5.79 -4.63
N VAL A 41 10.28 4.68 -4.11
CA VAL A 41 10.95 4.68 -2.81
C VAL A 41 12.17 5.60 -2.82
N ASP A 42 12.31 6.45 -1.80
CA ASP A 42 13.61 7.05 -1.47
C ASP A 42 14.52 5.96 -0.90
N ALA A 43 15.42 5.44 -1.73
CA ALA A 43 16.27 4.31 -1.39
C ALA A 43 17.29 4.63 -0.29
N GLU A 44 17.74 5.88 -0.16
CA GLU A 44 18.74 6.24 0.85
C GLU A 44 18.08 6.39 2.21
N LEU A 45 16.93 7.09 2.26
CA LEU A 45 16.11 7.16 3.47
C LEU A 45 15.67 5.76 3.93
N ALA A 46 15.29 4.88 3.01
CA ALA A 46 14.91 3.50 3.32
C ALA A 46 16.07 2.70 3.94
N LYS A 47 17.29 2.78 3.37
CA LYS A 47 18.48 2.11 3.92
C LYS A 47 18.81 2.63 5.32
N GLN A 48 18.84 3.94 5.49
CA GLN A 48 19.14 4.57 6.77
C GLN A 48 18.11 4.16 7.83
N THR A 49 16.83 4.19 7.49
CA THR A 49 15.75 3.76 8.38
C THR A 49 15.94 2.31 8.81
N LEU A 50 16.20 1.40 7.87
CA LEU A 50 16.42 -0.01 8.20
C LEU A 50 17.63 -0.21 9.12
N HIS A 51 18.73 0.48 8.84
CA HIS A 51 19.92 0.45 9.69
C HIS A 51 19.59 0.88 11.12
N ASP A 52 18.91 2.01 11.29
CA ASP A 52 18.60 2.57 12.60
C ASP A 52 17.63 1.69 13.39
N VAL A 53 16.64 1.09 12.71
CA VAL A 53 15.72 0.10 13.30
C VAL A 53 16.48 -1.14 13.77
N LEU A 54 17.43 -1.67 12.98
CA LEU A 54 18.22 -2.84 13.36
C LEU A 54 19.22 -2.53 14.50
N GLU A 55 19.84 -1.36 14.53
CA GLU A 55 20.67 -0.95 15.68
C GLU A 55 19.83 -0.73 16.95
N SER A 56 18.63 -0.18 16.82
CA SER A 56 17.68 -0.04 17.94
C SER A 56 17.28 -1.40 18.51
N TRP A 57 17.01 -2.38 17.65
CA TRP A 57 16.77 -3.76 18.08
C TRP A 57 17.99 -4.36 18.80
N LYS A 58 19.18 -4.26 18.21
CA LYS A 58 20.43 -4.79 18.75
C LYS A 58 20.81 -4.16 20.10
N SER A 59 20.49 -2.89 20.31
CA SER A 59 20.71 -2.19 21.58
C SER A 59 19.68 -2.52 22.68
N GLY A 60 18.63 -3.29 22.36
CA GLY A 60 17.62 -3.72 23.32
C GLY A 60 16.47 -2.73 23.51
N SER A 61 16.25 -1.83 22.55
CA SER A 61 15.06 -0.97 22.53
C SER A 61 13.79 -1.78 22.21
N THR A 62 12.63 -1.12 22.24
CA THR A 62 11.33 -1.74 21.90
C THR A 62 10.79 -1.20 20.58
N ILE A 63 10.01 -2.01 19.86
CA ILE A 63 9.32 -1.59 18.64
C ILE A 63 8.43 -0.37 18.89
N ASP A 64 7.73 -0.32 20.04
CA ASP A 64 6.79 0.77 20.34
C ASP A 64 7.45 2.15 20.41
N SER A 65 8.77 2.22 20.69
CA SER A 65 9.50 3.50 20.69
C SER A 65 9.51 4.20 19.32
N TRP A 66 9.39 3.44 18.22
CA TRP A 66 9.39 3.96 16.86
C TRP A 66 8.06 4.61 16.45
N ARG A 67 6.96 4.25 17.13
CA ARG A 67 5.64 4.84 16.87
C ARG A 67 5.51 6.27 17.35
N THR A 68 6.42 6.72 18.23
CA THR A 68 6.43 8.09 18.75
C THR A 68 7.50 8.97 18.08
N HIS A 69 8.18 8.46 17.04
CA HIS A 69 9.10 9.27 16.24
C HIS A 69 8.34 10.27 15.36
N ASP A 70 9.03 11.34 14.96
CA ASP A 70 8.56 12.29 13.96
C ASP A 70 9.57 12.37 12.79
N PRO A 71 9.25 11.85 11.59
CA PRO A 71 7.99 11.19 11.23
C PRO A 71 7.82 9.81 11.91
N GLU A 72 6.57 9.35 12.02
CA GLU A 72 6.27 8.02 12.56
C GLU A 72 6.91 6.92 11.68
N VAL A 73 7.52 5.92 12.32
CA VAL A 73 8.05 4.73 11.66
C VAL A 73 7.31 3.50 12.16
N VAL A 74 6.60 2.82 11.25
CA VAL A 74 5.88 1.60 11.57
C VAL A 74 6.78 0.39 11.35
N VAL A 75 7.19 -0.26 12.43
CA VAL A 75 8.06 -1.45 12.39
C VAL A 75 7.25 -2.71 12.64
N GLN A 76 7.44 -3.75 11.84
CA GLN A 76 6.90 -5.11 12.06
C GLN A 76 8.01 -6.15 11.90
N GLU A 77 8.61 -6.54 13.03
CA GLU A 77 9.59 -7.63 13.12
C GLU A 77 9.15 -8.64 14.18
N PHE A 78 8.87 -9.86 13.74
CA PHE A 78 8.30 -10.91 14.60
C PHE A 78 9.29 -11.40 15.65
N ALA A 79 10.57 -11.57 15.29
CA ALA A 79 11.56 -12.03 16.25
C ALA A 79 11.76 -11.01 17.38
N TRP A 80 11.85 -9.73 17.03
CA TRP A 80 11.95 -8.66 18.01
C TRP A 80 10.70 -8.58 18.90
N SER A 81 9.51 -8.68 18.30
CA SER A 81 8.24 -8.72 19.05
C SER A 81 8.15 -9.91 20.02
N ASP A 82 8.76 -11.04 19.66
CA ASP A 82 8.84 -12.25 20.48
C ASP A 82 9.91 -12.18 21.58
N GLY A 83 10.62 -11.05 21.70
CA GLY A 83 11.67 -10.83 22.69
C GLY A 83 13.02 -11.45 22.32
N ILE A 84 13.23 -11.84 21.06
CA ILE A 84 14.51 -12.35 20.58
C ILE A 84 15.51 -11.20 20.49
N GLN A 85 16.72 -11.43 20.99
CA GLN A 85 17.80 -10.45 20.91
C GLN A 85 18.54 -10.55 19.57
N LEU A 86 18.75 -9.41 18.91
CA LEU A 86 19.67 -9.28 17.78
C LEU A 86 21.08 -9.03 18.30
N ASN A 87 22.03 -9.87 17.90
CA ASN A 87 23.45 -9.72 18.25
C ASN A 87 24.24 -8.99 17.16
N GLY A 88 23.80 -9.10 15.91
CA GLY A 88 24.45 -8.49 14.76
C GLY A 88 23.62 -8.65 13.50
N TYR A 89 23.93 -7.88 12.48
CA TYR A 89 23.31 -8.00 11.17
C TYR A 89 24.28 -7.56 10.07
N GLU A 90 24.00 -8.01 8.86
CA GLU A 90 24.71 -7.62 7.64
C GLU A 90 23.72 -7.48 6.50
N VAL A 91 23.73 -6.32 5.83
CA VAL A 91 22.93 -6.08 4.62
C VAL A 91 23.66 -6.72 3.44
N LEU A 92 23.03 -7.70 2.81
CA LEU A 92 23.59 -8.49 1.71
C LEU A 92 23.28 -7.85 0.36
N GLU A 93 22.01 -7.50 0.14
CA GLU A 93 21.54 -6.92 -1.13
C GLU A 93 20.42 -5.91 -0.87
N THR A 94 20.34 -4.88 -1.70
CA THR A 94 19.21 -3.94 -1.71
C THR A 94 18.71 -3.70 -3.12
N LYS A 95 17.40 -3.76 -3.33
CA LYS A 95 16.76 -3.56 -4.62
C LYS A 95 15.47 -2.73 -4.49
N PRO A 96 15.38 -1.56 -5.14
CA PRO A 96 14.12 -0.82 -5.24
C PRO A 96 13.13 -1.61 -6.11
N VAL A 97 11.91 -1.82 -5.61
CA VAL A 97 10.80 -2.46 -6.32
C VAL A 97 9.53 -1.68 -6.00
N ASP A 98 8.97 -1.02 -7.02
CA ASP A 98 7.81 -0.14 -6.90
C ASP A 98 8.02 0.94 -5.81
N SER A 99 7.17 0.95 -4.78
CA SER A 99 7.22 1.89 -3.65
C SER A 99 8.02 1.40 -2.44
N ASN A 100 8.75 0.28 -2.56
CA ASN A 100 9.52 -0.28 -1.46
C ASN A 100 10.98 -0.55 -1.85
N LEU A 101 11.86 -0.46 -0.85
CA LEU A 101 13.19 -1.03 -0.93
C LEU A 101 13.15 -2.45 -0.35
N HIS A 102 13.51 -3.43 -1.17
CA HIS A 102 13.72 -4.80 -0.72
C HIS A 102 15.16 -4.92 -0.23
N CYS A 103 15.36 -5.33 1.02
CA CYS A 103 16.67 -5.47 1.64
C CYS A 103 16.87 -6.89 2.14
N GLU A 104 17.79 -7.64 1.55
CA GLU A 104 18.22 -8.93 2.08
C GLU A 104 19.24 -8.71 3.20
N VAL A 105 18.97 -9.26 4.38
CA VAL A 105 19.75 -9.06 5.58
C VAL A 105 20.01 -10.40 6.25
N ARG A 106 21.28 -10.69 6.56
CA ARG A 106 21.67 -11.76 7.47
C ARG A 106 21.62 -11.25 8.90
N LEU A 107 20.76 -11.84 9.72
CA LEU A 107 20.63 -11.55 11.14
C LEU A 107 21.35 -12.61 11.96
N SER A 108 22.13 -12.19 12.95
CA SER A 108 22.67 -13.06 14.00
C SER A 108 21.88 -12.84 15.28
N ILE A 109 21.09 -13.83 15.69
CA ILE A 109 20.18 -13.73 16.85
C ILE A 109 20.51 -14.78 17.91
N THR A 110 20.09 -14.52 19.15
CA THR A 110 20.10 -15.51 20.23
C THR A 110 18.66 -15.99 20.47
N SER A 111 18.40 -17.28 20.24
CA SER A 111 17.09 -17.88 20.48
C SER A 111 16.73 -17.89 21.97
N LYS A 112 15.46 -18.16 22.29
CA LYS A 112 14.98 -18.30 23.68
C LYS A 112 15.74 -19.37 24.47
N ASP A 113 16.28 -20.38 23.77
CA ASP A 113 17.10 -21.45 24.35
C ASP A 113 18.58 -21.05 24.54
N GLY A 114 18.94 -19.80 24.27
CA GLY A 114 20.30 -19.26 24.38
C GLY A 114 21.24 -19.63 23.23
N GLN A 115 20.75 -20.30 22.18
CA GLN A 115 21.56 -20.68 21.02
C GLN A 115 21.68 -19.51 20.04
N LYS A 116 22.91 -19.25 19.58
CA LYS A 116 23.15 -18.31 18.47
C LYS A 116 22.76 -18.95 17.15
N LYS A 117 21.98 -18.24 16.34
CA LYS A 117 21.55 -18.67 15.00
C LYS A 117 21.66 -17.52 14.01
N GLU A 118 21.93 -17.88 12.76
CA GLU A 118 21.89 -16.93 11.65
C GLU A 118 20.64 -17.16 10.81
N HIS A 119 19.99 -16.06 10.41
CA HIS A 119 18.80 -16.07 9.57
C HIS A 119 18.94 -15.03 8.48
N THR A 120 18.86 -15.45 7.23
CA THR A 120 18.70 -14.53 6.10
C THR A 120 17.23 -14.21 5.91
N VAL A 121 16.91 -12.92 5.86
CA VAL A 121 15.54 -12.40 5.77
C VAL A 121 15.48 -11.26 4.76
N THR A 122 14.31 -11.01 4.19
CA THR A 122 14.07 -9.83 3.36
C THR A 122 13.20 -8.84 4.12
N TYR A 123 13.65 -7.59 4.23
CA TYR A 123 12.84 -6.47 4.69
C TYR A 123 12.27 -5.70 3.49
N LEU A 124 11.05 -5.21 3.66
CA LEU A 124 10.39 -4.26 2.78
C LEU A 124 10.33 -2.92 3.50
N VAL A 125 10.96 -1.91 2.92
CA VAL A 125 11.03 -0.57 3.51
C VAL A 125 10.34 0.44 2.61
N GLY A 126 9.24 1.02 3.10
CA GLY A 126 8.51 2.09 2.43
C GLY A 126 8.86 3.44 3.02
N THR A 127 8.81 4.50 2.20
CA THR A 127 9.13 5.88 2.62
C THR A 127 8.00 6.88 2.38
N SER A 128 6.87 6.44 1.81
CA SER A 128 5.71 7.30 1.56
C SER A 128 4.41 6.48 1.50
N PRO A 129 3.29 7.00 2.05
CA PRO A 129 3.15 8.26 2.80
C PRO A 129 3.65 8.18 4.25
N THR A 130 3.90 6.98 4.76
CA THR A 130 4.43 6.72 6.10
C THR A 130 5.66 5.82 5.96
N ILE A 131 6.66 6.02 6.82
CA ILE A 131 7.85 5.17 6.81
C ILE A 131 7.49 3.81 7.44
N THR A 132 7.81 2.73 6.73
CA THR A 132 7.52 1.36 7.18
C THR A 132 8.74 0.47 7.07
N VAL A 133 8.91 -0.45 8.02
CA VAL A 133 9.95 -1.49 7.97
C VAL A 133 9.31 -2.83 8.33
N PHE A 134 9.04 -3.66 7.34
CA PHE A 134 8.36 -4.94 7.52
C PHE A 134 9.23 -6.10 7.06
N ARG A 135 9.27 -7.18 7.84
CA ARG A 135 9.86 -8.43 7.37
C ARG A 135 8.92 -9.13 6.41
N GLN A 136 9.42 -9.49 5.23
CA GLN A 136 8.69 -10.30 4.27
C GLN A 136 8.50 -11.71 4.83
N ILE A 137 7.25 -12.11 5.03
CA ILE A 137 6.89 -13.51 5.32
C ILE A 137 6.73 -14.21 3.98
N MET A 138 7.52 -15.25 3.71
CA MET A 138 7.28 -16.11 2.56
C MET A 138 5.91 -16.79 2.73
N ARG A 139 5.05 -16.68 1.71
CA ARG A 139 3.83 -17.49 1.58
C ARG A 139 4.12 -18.80 0.87
#